data_AF-A0A8X8KH11-F1
#
_entry.id   AF-A0A8X8KH11-F1
#
_cell.length_a   1.000
_cell.length_b   1.000
_cell.length_c   1.000
_cell.angle_alpha   90.00
_cell.angle_beta   90.00
_cell.angle_gamma   90.00
#
_symmetry.space_group_name_H-M   'P 1'
#
loop_
_entity.id
_entity.type
_entity.pdbx_description
1 polymer ?
#
loop_
_entity_poly.entity_id
_entity_poly.type
_entity_poly.pdbx_seq_one_letter_code
_entity_poly.pdbx_strand_id
1 'polypeptide(L)'
;MSGKLIRLFLVDGNPNGLRTVEISNMTIYTTVFPRAKLKTFLQREESTKAGCYILIGNDIKNLDKTKLYIGEGENVGNRLKSHAMGDKQKEFWNEVIVFTSKDDYITKTQIQYLESELCRIADESGKVILD
;
A
#
# COMPACT_ATOMS: atom_id res chain seq x y z
N MET A 1 -15.16 -5.77 24.50
CA MET A 1 -14.53 -5.41 23.21
C MET A 1 -15.54 -4.58 22.44
N SER A 2 -15.17 -3.37 22.02
CA SER A 2 -16.00 -2.58 21.10
C SER A 2 -15.84 -3.12 19.69
N GLY A 3 -16.94 -3.42 19.00
CA GLY A 3 -16.90 -3.85 17.61
C GLY A 3 -16.43 -2.72 16.70
N LYS A 4 -15.72 -3.06 15.63
CA LYS A 4 -15.38 -2.11 14.55
C LYS A 4 -16.11 -2.51 13.29
N LEU A 5 -16.77 -1.55 12.63
CA LEU A 5 -17.35 -1.75 11.32
C LEU A 5 -16.26 -1.59 10.26
N ILE A 6 -16.07 -2.63 9.46
CA ILE A 6 -15.15 -2.66 8.32
C ILE A 6 -16.00 -2.67 7.06
N ARG A 7 -15.80 -1.68 6.19
CA ARG A 7 -16.42 -1.61 4.87
C ARG A 7 -15.38 -2.02 3.82
N LEU A 8 -15.56 -3.21 3.26
CA LEU A 8 -14.81 -3.70 2.11
C LEU A 8 -15.62 -3.47 0.85
N PHE A 9 -15.04 -2.83 -0.15
CA PHE A 9 -15.68 -2.60 -1.44
C PHE A 9 -14.82 -3.20 -2.56
N LEU A 10 -15.43 -4.07 -3.38
CA LEU A 10 -14.79 -4.71 -4.53
C LEU A 10 -15.06 -3.85 -5.76
N VAL A 11 -14.07 -3.09 -6.22
CA VAL A 11 -14.28 -2.05 -7.25
C VAL A 11 -14.71 -2.66 -8.59
N ASP A 12 -14.20 -3.83 -8.93
CA ASP A 12 -14.55 -4.60 -10.13
C ASP A 12 -15.37 -5.85 -9.81
N GLY A 13 -15.91 -5.96 -8.59
CA GLY A 13 -16.65 -7.15 -8.12
C GLY A 13 -15.78 -8.39 -7.89
N ASN A 14 -14.46 -8.31 -8.09
CA ASN A 14 -13.53 -9.42 -7.90
C ASN A 14 -12.76 -9.29 -6.58
N PRO A 15 -12.76 -10.30 -5.70
CA PRO A 15 -12.02 -10.26 -4.43
C PRO A 15 -10.50 -10.14 -4.60
N ASN A 16 -9.95 -10.63 -5.72
CA ASN A 16 -8.53 -10.54 -6.06
C ASN A 16 -8.20 -9.31 -6.91
N GLY A 17 -9.21 -8.49 -7.23
CA GLY A 17 -9.09 -7.26 -8.00
C GLY A 17 -8.68 -6.08 -7.14
N LEU A 18 -9.04 -4.88 -7.62
CA LEU A 18 -8.85 -3.66 -6.85
C LEU A 18 -9.97 -3.56 -5.80
N ARG A 19 -9.58 -3.45 -4.54
CA ARG A 19 -10.48 -3.41 -3.40
C ARG A 19 -10.14 -2.24 -2.49
N THR A 20 -11.15 -1.65 -1.88
CA THR A 20 -10.97 -0.57 -0.91
C THR A 20 -11.50 -0.99 0.45
N VAL A 21 -10.81 -0.56 1.49
CA VAL A 21 -11.11 -0.90 2.88
C VAL A 21 -11.19 0.38 3.68
N GLU A 22 -12.29 0.53 4.41
CA GLU A 22 -12.50 1.61 5.35
C GLU A 22 -12.92 1.06 6.70
N ILE A 23 -12.37 1.62 7.76
CA ILE A 23 -12.79 1.35 9.12
C ILE A 23 -13.59 2.56 9.60
N SER A 24 -14.78 2.32 10.17
CA SER A 24 -15.62 3.41 10.69
C SER A 24 -14.87 4.24 11.73
N ASN A 25 -15.03 5.57 11.63
CA ASN A 25 -14.37 6.56 12.48
C ASN A 25 -12.84 6.62 12.34
N MET A 26 -12.27 6.09 11.25
CA MET A 26 -10.88 6.28 10.88
C MET A 26 -10.76 7.14 9.62
N THR A 27 -9.74 8.00 9.59
CA THR A 27 -9.43 8.92 8.48
C THR A 27 -8.66 8.23 7.36
N ILE A 28 -8.17 7.02 7.58
CA ILE A 28 -7.45 6.24 6.58
C ILE A 28 -8.41 5.62 5.58
N TYR A 29 -8.08 5.79 4.31
CA TYR A 29 -8.65 5.09 3.18
C TYR A 29 -7.60 4.12 2.63
N THR A 30 -7.93 2.83 2.60
CA THR A 30 -6.98 1.81 2.12
C THR A 30 -7.42 1.30 0.76
N THR A 31 -6.50 1.28 -0.20
CA THR A 31 -6.69 0.62 -1.49
C THR A 31 -5.71 -0.53 -1.63
N VAL A 32 -6.20 -1.72 -1.97
CA VAL A 32 -5.38 -2.91 -2.23
C VAL A 32 -5.61 -3.39 -3.64
N PHE A 33 -4.55 -3.70 -4.37
CA PHE A 33 -4.66 -4.20 -5.73
C PHE A 33 -3.41 -4.96 -6.17
N PRO A 34 -3.56 -5.93 -7.11
CA PRO A 34 -2.42 -6.58 -7.73
C PRO A 34 -1.67 -5.62 -8.66
N ARG A 35 -0.37 -5.82 -8.86
CA ARG A 35 0.50 -5.02 -9.74
C ARG A 35 -0.10 -4.79 -11.13
N ALA A 36 -0.76 -5.80 -11.68
CA ALA A 36 -1.43 -5.72 -12.99
C ALA A 36 -2.52 -4.62 -13.06
N LYS A 37 -3.10 -4.24 -11.92
CA LYS A 37 -4.14 -3.21 -11.80
C LYS A 37 -3.59 -1.83 -11.48
N LEU A 38 -2.26 -1.63 -11.48
CA LEU A 38 -1.65 -0.32 -11.25
C LEU A 38 -2.20 0.76 -12.18
N LYS A 39 -2.36 0.48 -13.47
CA LYS A 39 -2.91 1.45 -14.42
C LYS A 39 -4.33 1.90 -14.03
N THR A 40 -5.15 0.99 -13.51
CA THR A 40 -6.49 1.31 -13.00
C THR A 40 -6.42 2.16 -11.75
N PHE A 41 -5.51 1.85 -10.82
CA PHE A 41 -5.31 2.67 -9.62
C PHE A 41 -4.87 4.10 -9.96
N LEU A 42 -3.93 4.27 -10.91
CA LEU A 42 -3.42 5.58 -11.34
C LEU A 42 -4.49 6.50 -11.98
N GLN A 43 -5.66 5.97 -12.32
CA GLN A 43 -6.78 6.78 -12.83
C GLN A 43 -7.68 7.31 -11.71
N ARG A 44 -7.44 6.90 -10.47
CA ARG A 44 -8.26 7.29 -9.32
C ARG A 44 -7.61 8.42 -8.53
N GLU A 45 -8.45 9.20 -7.85
CA GLU A 45 -8.03 10.35 -7.04
C GLU A 45 -7.07 9.94 -5.91
N GLU A 46 -7.22 8.75 -5.34
CA GLU A 46 -6.34 8.30 -4.25
C GLU A 46 -4.88 8.16 -4.71
N SER A 47 -4.64 7.98 -6.01
CA SER A 47 -3.27 7.91 -6.55
C SER A 47 -2.54 9.26 -6.48
N THR A 48 -3.26 10.39 -6.46
CA THR A 48 -2.64 11.71 -6.38
C THR A 48 -2.42 12.20 -4.96
N LYS A 49 -2.94 11.47 -3.97
CA LYS A 49 -2.89 11.84 -2.56
C LYS A 49 -1.55 11.50 -1.93
N ALA A 50 -1.26 12.20 -0.83
CA ALA A 50 -0.19 11.84 0.08
C ALA A 50 -0.54 10.56 0.84
N GLY A 51 0.45 9.71 1.05
CA GLY A 51 0.22 8.43 1.72
C GLY A 51 1.46 7.57 1.91
N CYS A 52 1.23 6.41 2.51
CA CYS A 52 2.21 5.34 2.65
C CYS A 52 1.70 4.10 1.94
N TYR A 53 2.59 3.24 1.46
CA TYR A 53 2.23 2.00 0.78
C TYR A 53 3.20 0.88 1.13
N ILE A 54 2.71 -0.35 0.97
CA ILE A 54 3.45 -1.58 1.16
C ILE A 54 3.38 -2.37 -0.13
N LEU A 55 4.52 -2.56 -0.79
CA LEU A 55 4.67 -3.50 -1.90
C LEU A 55 4.92 -4.88 -1.31
N ILE A 56 4.16 -5.87 -1.76
CA ILE A 56 4.19 -7.24 -1.26
C ILE A 56 4.54 -8.17 -2.42
N GLY A 57 5.43 -9.11 -2.15
CA GLY A 57 5.75 -10.20 -3.07
C GLY A 57 6.63 -11.26 -2.40
N ASN A 58 7.33 -12.03 -3.23
CA ASN A 58 8.23 -13.08 -2.79
C ASN A 58 9.67 -12.70 -3.14
N ASP A 59 10.64 -13.11 -2.33
CA ASP A 59 12.04 -12.90 -2.66
C ASP A 59 12.42 -13.72 -3.92
N ILE A 60 13.16 -13.09 -4.84
CA ILE A 60 13.52 -13.70 -6.12
C ILE A 60 14.50 -14.87 -5.92
N LYS A 61 15.32 -14.84 -4.86
CA LYS A 61 16.28 -15.89 -4.51
C LYS A 61 15.64 -16.98 -3.64
N ASN A 62 14.60 -16.64 -2.87
CA ASN A 62 13.86 -17.58 -2.04
C ASN A 62 12.35 -17.30 -2.09
N LEU A 63 11.65 -18.02 -2.98
CA LEU A 63 10.23 -17.81 -3.23
C LEU A 63 9.35 -18.10 -2.00
N ASP A 64 9.82 -18.88 -1.03
CA ASP A 64 9.09 -19.17 0.21
C ASP A 64 9.13 -18.01 1.22
N LYS A 65 9.98 -17.01 0.98
CA LYS A 65 10.09 -15.82 1.83
C LYS A 65 9.30 -14.66 1.25
N THR A 66 8.39 -14.12 2.05
CA THR A 66 7.71 -12.87 1.73
C THR A 66 8.70 -11.71 1.80
N LYS A 67 8.73 -10.91 0.74
CA LYS A 67 9.53 -9.69 0.65
C LYS A 67 8.62 -8.49 0.61
N LEU A 68 8.93 -7.48 1.42
CA LEU A 68 8.17 -6.25 1.53
C LEU A 68 9.05 -5.05 1.18
N TYR A 69 8.47 -4.05 0.54
CA TYR A 69 9.03 -2.70 0.51
C TYR A 69 7.97 -1.74 1.02
N ILE A 70 8.35 -0.87 1.95
CA ILE A 70 7.46 0.13 2.54
C ILE A 70 7.99 1.49 2.11
N GLY A 71 7.08 2.36 1.66
CA GLY A 71 7.46 3.68 1.19
C GLY A 71 6.37 4.71 1.40
N GLU A 72 6.75 5.97 1.41
CA GLU A 72 5.83 7.11 1.41
C GLU A 72 5.91 7.94 0.12
N GLY A 73 4.91 8.79 -0.08
CA GLY A 73 5.01 9.92 -1.00
C GLY A 73 3.88 10.92 -0.84
N GLU A 74 4.16 12.19 -1.16
CA GLU A 74 3.14 13.24 -1.32
C GLU A 74 2.19 12.97 -2.51
N ASN A 75 2.65 12.14 -3.47
CA ASN A 75 1.83 11.56 -4.52
C ASN A 75 2.22 10.09 -4.67
N VAL A 76 1.38 9.20 -4.12
CA VAL A 76 1.66 7.76 -4.09
C VAL A 76 1.70 7.14 -5.50
N GLY A 77 0.90 7.64 -6.43
CA GLY A 77 0.85 7.14 -7.82
C GLY A 77 2.18 7.31 -8.55
N ASN A 78 2.83 8.46 -8.41
CA ASN A 78 4.15 8.72 -8.99
C ASN A 78 5.21 7.77 -8.43
N ARG A 79 5.18 7.53 -7.11
CA ARG A 79 6.08 6.59 -6.44
C ARG A 79 5.87 5.16 -6.95
N LEU A 80 4.63 4.69 -6.97
CA LEU A 80 4.28 3.35 -7.46
C LEU A 80 4.65 3.16 -8.94
N LYS A 81 4.45 4.19 -9.77
CA LYS A 81 4.89 4.17 -11.17
C LYS A 81 6.41 3.96 -11.26
N SER A 82 7.20 4.66 -10.45
CA SER A 82 8.67 4.51 -10.44
C SER A 82 9.14 3.12 -9.97
N HIS A 83 8.36 2.44 -9.13
CA HIS A 83 8.65 1.06 -8.71
C HIS A 83 8.15 0.01 -9.72
N ALA A 84 7.21 0.37 -10.58
CA ALA A 84 6.72 -0.52 -11.63
C ALA A 84 7.62 -0.52 -12.87
N MET A 85 8.23 0.63 -13.19
CA MET A 85 9.03 0.87 -14.39
C MET A 85 10.15 1.90 -14.14
N GLY A 86 11.27 1.78 -14.85
CA GLY A 86 12.42 2.70 -14.79
C GLY A 86 13.51 2.25 -13.81
N ASP A 87 14.46 3.14 -13.51
CA ASP A 87 15.69 2.79 -12.78
C ASP A 87 15.48 2.34 -11.33
N LYS A 88 14.33 2.70 -10.73
CA LYS A 88 13.95 2.34 -9.35
C LYS A 88 12.94 1.18 -9.30
N GLN A 89 12.83 0.44 -10.40
CA GLN A 89 11.92 -0.68 -10.51
C GLN A 89 12.22 -1.72 -9.43
N LYS A 90 11.14 -2.25 -8.85
CA LYS A 90 11.18 -3.40 -7.95
C LYS A 90 10.43 -4.53 -8.65
N GLU A 91 11.10 -5.63 -8.96
CA GLU A 91 10.50 -6.73 -9.73
C GLU A 91 9.69 -7.69 -8.85
N PHE A 92 10.07 -7.82 -7.58
CA PHE A 92 9.53 -8.84 -6.68
C PHE A 92 8.02 -8.71 -6.36
N TRP A 93 7.47 -7.50 -6.42
CA TRP A 93 6.13 -7.23 -5.90
C TRP A 93 5.03 -7.60 -6.89
N ASN A 94 3.96 -8.19 -6.35
CA ASN A 94 2.78 -8.65 -7.09
C ASN A 94 1.47 -8.05 -6.55
N GLU A 95 1.47 -7.54 -5.32
CA GLU A 95 0.36 -6.85 -4.68
C GLU A 95 0.86 -5.59 -3.98
N VAL A 96 0.00 -4.58 -3.85
CA VAL A 96 0.28 -3.37 -3.08
C VAL A 96 -0.90 -2.99 -2.21
N ILE A 97 -0.60 -2.54 -0.99
CA ILE A 97 -1.55 -1.90 -0.08
C ILE A 97 -1.16 -0.42 0.00
N VAL A 98 -2.10 0.48 -0.28
CA VAL A 98 -1.90 1.92 -0.25
C VAL A 98 -2.80 2.51 0.84
N PHE A 99 -2.23 3.34 1.70
CA PHE A 99 -2.90 4.08 2.76
C PHE A 99 -2.87 5.56 2.44
N THR A 100 -4.05 6.15 2.25
CA THR A 100 -4.23 7.59 2.03
C THR A 100 -5.25 8.17 3.02
N SER A 101 -5.41 9.48 3.03
CA SER A 101 -6.48 10.15 3.80
C SER A 101 -7.78 10.21 3.01
N LYS A 102 -8.92 10.12 3.70
CA LYS A 102 -10.24 10.43 3.11
C LYS A 102 -10.36 11.91 2.74
N ASP A 103 -9.86 12.78 3.62
CA ASP A 103 -10.10 14.24 3.58
C ASP A 103 -8.79 15.05 3.52
N ASP A 104 -7.72 14.47 2.95
CA ASP A 104 -6.40 15.10 2.75
C ASP A 104 -5.74 15.67 4.03
N TYR A 105 -6.10 15.16 5.21
CA TYR A 105 -5.58 15.63 6.51
C TYR A 105 -4.18 15.11 6.89
N ILE A 106 -3.52 14.32 6.05
CA ILE A 106 -2.23 13.71 6.41
C ILE A 106 -1.07 14.61 5.99
N THR A 107 -0.27 15.02 6.97
CA THR A 107 0.95 15.83 6.76
C THR A 107 2.15 14.95 6.40
N LYS A 108 3.21 15.58 5.86
CA LYS A 108 4.48 14.92 5.57
C LYS A 108 5.10 14.21 6.78
N THR A 109 5.07 14.85 7.94
CA THR A 109 5.58 14.25 9.18
C THR A 109 4.78 13.01 9.58
N GLN A 110 3.46 13.03 9.36
CA GLN A 110 2.61 11.88 9.67
C GLN A 110 2.86 10.69 8.72
N ILE A 111 3.03 10.91 7.41
CA ILE A 111 3.38 9.80 6.50
C ILE A 111 4.76 9.21 6.79
N GLN A 112 5.75 10.03 7.14
CA GLN A 112 7.08 9.56 7.53
C GLN A 112 7.05 8.75 8.84
N TYR A 113 6.25 9.20 9.80
CA TYR A 113 6.02 8.45 11.02
C TYR A 113 5.33 7.10 10.74
N LEU A 114 4.30 7.08 9.90
CA LEU A 114 3.61 5.84 9.50
C LEU A 114 4.54 4.87 8.77
N GLU A 115 5.37 5.34 7.84
CA GLU A 115 6.39 4.52 7.18
C GLU A 115 7.35 3.91 8.20
N SER A 116 7.88 4.72 9.13
CA SER A 116 8.81 4.26 10.16
C SER A 116 8.19 3.21 11.08
N GLU A 117 6.95 3.41 11.53
CA GLU A 117 6.24 2.42 12.35
C GLU A 117 5.93 1.13 11.58
N LEU A 118 5.53 1.23 10.31
CA LEU A 118 5.29 0.05 9.47
C LEU A 118 6.58 -0.75 9.24
N CYS A 119 7.70 -0.08 8.99
CA CYS A 119 9.02 -0.72 8.91
C CYS A 119 9.39 -1.42 10.21
N ARG A 120 9.20 -0.75 11.36
CA ARG A 120 9.47 -1.34 12.68
C ARG A 120 8.63 -2.59 12.93
N ILE A 121 7.32 -2.53 12.67
CA ILE A 121 6.41 -3.68 12.85
C ILE A 121 6.79 -4.83 11.92
N ALA A 122 7.17 -4.53 10.68
CA ALA A 122 7.57 -5.55 9.71
C ALA A 122 8.86 -6.27 10.15
N ASP A 123 9.87 -5.51 10.60
CA ASP A 123 11.14 -6.05 11.10
C ASP A 123 10.93 -6.90 12.37
N GLU A 124 10.18 -6.38 13.35
CA GLU A 124 9.85 -7.09 14.60
C GLU A 124 9.04 -8.37 14.38
N SER A 125 8.32 -8.48 13.26
CA SER A 125 7.55 -9.68 12.95
C SER A 125 8.41 -10.93 12.75
N GLY A 126 9.68 -10.76 12.33
CA GLY A 126 10.59 -11.86 11.98
C GLY A 126 10.11 -12.75 10.82
N LYS A 127 9.04 -12.35 10.11
CA LYS A 127 8.36 -13.17 9.09
C LYS A 127 8.68 -12.76 7.65
N VAL A 128 9.22 -11.56 7.47
CA VAL A 128 9.40 -10.94 6.15
C VAL A 128 10.84 -10.47 5.96
N ILE A 129 11.23 -10.29 4.71
CA ILE A 129 12.47 -9.63 4.33
C ILE A 129 12.09 -8.22 3.87
N LEU A 130 12.63 -7.19 4.51
CA LEU A 130 12.53 -5.82 4.03
C LEU A 130 13.57 -5.57 2.92
N ASP A 131 13.13 -4.97 1.81
CA ASP A 131 13.98 -4.52 0.69
C ASP A 131 14.52 -3.10 0.90
#